data_AF-A0A959WBQ5-F1
#
_entry.id   AF-A0A959WBQ5-F1
#
_cell.length_a   1.000
_cell.length_b   1.000
_cell.length_c   1.000
_cell.angle_alpha   90.00
_cell.angle_beta   90.00
_cell.angle_gamma   90.00
#
_symmetry.space_group_name_H-M   'P 1'
#
loop_
_entity.id
_entity.type
_entity.pdbx_description
1 polymer ?
#
loop_
_entity_poly.entity_id
_entity_poly.type
_entity_poly.pdbx_seq_one_letter_code
_entity_poly.pdbx_strand_id
1 'polypeptide(L)'
;MGMKITLATLAASGLIAAGCGGDDPDESGAGSPEDAVNSYIAAGQDGDGERVCELLTDDSVKLLEQFGGGDCADIAAEDVSDLPDDFKIGDVEENGDSATVQVTGDGDELTIPLSKDGDDWKIDLGAIEVPDTSTEDLTVPGS
;
A
#
# COMPACT_ATOMS: atom_id res chain seq x y z
N MET A 1 47.53 -1.94 -39.82
CA MET A 1 46.95 -3.22 -39.36
C MET A 1 46.02 -2.91 -38.21
N GLY A 2 44.71 -3.15 -38.18
CA GLY A 2 43.82 -3.99 -38.99
C GLY A 2 42.70 -4.45 -38.04
N MET A 3 41.53 -3.82 -38.12
CA MET A 3 40.31 -4.07 -37.34
C MET A 3 39.90 -5.55 -37.39
N LYS A 4 39.49 -6.13 -36.25
CA LYS A 4 38.70 -7.38 -36.22
C LYS A 4 37.58 -7.29 -35.19
N ILE A 5 36.43 -6.86 -35.69
CA ILE A 5 35.10 -7.06 -35.10
C ILE A 5 34.80 -8.56 -35.17
N THR A 6 34.32 -9.17 -34.08
CA THR A 6 33.65 -10.47 -34.14
C THR A 6 32.37 -10.38 -33.32
N LEU A 7 31.27 -10.16 -34.05
CA LEU A 7 29.90 -10.40 -33.61
C LEU A 7 29.76 -11.88 -33.23
N ALA A 8 29.17 -12.18 -32.06
CA ALA A 8 28.59 -13.47 -31.77
C ALA A 8 27.22 -13.25 -31.11
N THR A 9 26.21 -13.37 -31.95
CA THR A 9 24.79 -13.43 -31.64
C THR A 9 24.49 -14.67 -30.82
N LEU A 10 23.89 -14.53 -29.64
CA LEU A 10 23.04 -15.57 -29.04
C LEU A 10 21.67 -14.97 -28.73
N ALA A 11 20.71 -15.35 -29.57
CA ALA A 11 19.30 -15.21 -29.28
C ALA A 11 18.89 -16.29 -28.27
N ALA A 12 18.33 -15.88 -27.13
CA ALA A 12 17.55 -16.74 -26.26
C ALA A 12 16.15 -16.10 -26.13
N SER A 13 15.24 -16.53 -27.00
CA SER A 13 13.80 -16.32 -26.82
C SER A 13 13.30 -17.39 -25.85
N GLY A 14 12.70 -17.00 -24.73
CA GLY A 14 12.11 -17.94 -23.78
C GLY A 14 11.20 -17.27 -22.74
N LEU A 15 9.89 -17.38 -22.98
CA LEU A 15 8.76 -17.16 -22.07
C LEU A 15 8.43 -15.72 -21.66
N ILE A 16 7.54 -15.13 -22.45
CA ILE A 16 6.63 -14.06 -22.03
C ILE A 16 5.63 -14.72 -21.07
N ALA A 17 5.90 -14.67 -19.76
CA ALA A 17 4.84 -14.75 -18.79
C ALA A 17 4.09 -13.42 -18.86
N ALA A 18 2.85 -13.46 -19.32
CA ALA A 18 1.90 -12.39 -19.10
C ALA A 18 1.57 -12.38 -17.60
N GLY A 19 2.46 -11.77 -16.82
CA GLY A 19 2.22 -11.24 -15.49
C GLY A 19 2.43 -9.73 -15.58
N CYS A 20 1.53 -8.98 -14.99
CA CYS A 20 1.43 -7.52 -15.07
C CYS A 20 2.69 -6.85 -14.48
N GLY A 21 3.27 -5.86 -15.18
CA GLY A 21 4.01 -4.74 -14.57
C GLY A 21 5.50 -4.91 -14.27
N GLY A 22 6.36 -4.36 -15.14
CA GLY A 22 7.60 -3.63 -14.79
C GLY A 22 8.76 -4.38 -14.14
N ASP A 23 9.72 -4.82 -14.96
CA ASP A 23 11.03 -5.34 -14.55
C ASP A 23 12.05 -4.18 -14.55
N ASP A 24 12.29 -3.58 -13.38
CA ASP A 24 13.57 -3.00 -12.99
C ASP A 24 14.01 -3.76 -11.72
N PRO A 25 15.17 -4.43 -11.71
CA PRO A 25 15.65 -5.20 -10.56
C PRO A 25 16.36 -4.29 -9.55
N ASP A 26 15.60 -3.51 -8.79
CA ASP A 26 16.09 -2.84 -7.59
C ASP A 26 15.12 -3.09 -6.43
N GLU A 27 15.59 -3.93 -5.50
CA GLU A 27 15.22 -4.07 -4.09
C GLU A 27 13.75 -4.31 -3.69
N SER A 28 13.61 -5.31 -2.82
CA SER A 28 12.40 -5.67 -2.10
C SER A 28 11.93 -4.52 -1.22
N GLY A 29 11.21 -3.60 -1.83
CA GLY A 29 10.68 -2.41 -1.20
C GLY A 29 9.57 -1.81 -2.05
N ALA A 30 8.55 -1.23 -1.42
CA ALA A 30 7.45 -0.62 -2.16
C ALA A 30 7.98 0.63 -2.87
N GLY A 31 8.40 0.47 -4.13
CA GLY A 31 9.13 1.48 -4.91
C GLY A 31 8.34 2.77 -5.19
N SER A 32 7.03 2.79 -4.94
CA SER A 32 6.15 3.95 -5.05
C SER A 32 5.02 3.87 -4.00
N PRO A 33 4.41 5.00 -3.60
CA PRO A 33 3.31 4.98 -2.62
C PRO A 33 2.12 4.12 -3.09
N GLU A 34 1.84 4.11 -4.40
CA GLU A 34 0.82 3.27 -5.02
C GLU A 34 1.10 1.78 -4.82
N ASP A 35 2.35 1.36 -5.04
CA ASP A 35 2.78 -0.02 -4.85
C ASP A 35 2.69 -0.45 -3.38
N ALA A 36 2.96 0.46 -2.45
CA ALA A 36 2.79 0.19 -1.02
C ALA A 36 1.32 -0.07 -0.67
N VAL A 37 0.41 0.78 -1.17
CA VAL A 37 -1.04 0.60 -0.97
C VAL A 37 -1.54 -0.68 -1.64
N ASN A 38 -1.12 -0.95 -2.87
CA ASN A 38 -1.50 -2.15 -3.59
C ASN A 38 -1.01 -3.42 -2.87
N SER A 39 0.25 -3.40 -2.40
CA SER A 39 0.83 -4.48 -1.61
C SER A 39 0.07 -4.70 -0.31
N TYR A 40 -0.38 -3.62 0.34
CA TYR A 40 -1.13 -3.71 1.60
C TYR A 40 -2.50 -4.33 1.39
N ILE A 41 -3.23 -3.89 0.37
CA ILE A 41 -4.56 -4.43 0.05
C ILE A 41 -4.44 -5.90 -0.38
N ALA A 42 -3.45 -6.23 -1.22
CA ALA A 42 -3.20 -7.61 -1.65
C ALA A 42 -2.86 -8.51 -0.45
N ALA A 43 -1.95 -8.08 0.43
CA ALA A 43 -1.61 -8.82 1.65
C ALA A 43 -2.85 -9.05 2.53
N GLY A 44 -3.73 -8.06 2.62
CA GLY A 44 -5.00 -8.20 3.31
C GLY A 44 -5.91 -9.23 2.66
N GLN A 45 -6.14 -9.15 1.36
CA GLN A 45 -6.98 -10.10 0.62
C GLN A 45 -6.45 -11.54 0.70
N ASP A 46 -5.13 -11.73 0.78
CA ASP A 46 -4.51 -13.04 0.99
C ASP A 46 -4.56 -13.53 2.45
N GLY A 47 -5.02 -12.69 3.39
CA GLY A 47 -5.04 -13.00 4.83
C GLY A 47 -3.63 -13.03 5.46
N ASP A 48 -2.65 -12.40 4.80
CA ASP A 48 -1.25 -12.36 5.23
C ASP A 48 -1.03 -11.21 6.21
N GLY A 49 -1.50 -11.41 7.45
CA GLY A 49 -1.37 -10.42 8.52
C GLY A 49 0.09 -10.03 8.83
N GLU A 50 1.05 -10.95 8.64
CA GLU A 50 2.48 -10.63 8.78
C GLU A 50 2.90 -9.60 7.74
N ARG A 51 2.53 -9.83 6.47
CA ARG A 51 2.86 -8.92 5.38
C ARG A 51 2.16 -7.57 5.51
N VAL A 52 0.91 -7.55 5.99
CA VAL A 52 0.19 -6.31 6.30
C VAL A 52 0.99 -5.47 7.29
N CYS A 53 1.47 -6.08 8.38
CA CYS A 53 2.23 -5.38 9.41
C CYS A 53 3.60 -4.87 8.94
N GLU A 54 4.26 -5.56 8.00
CA GLU A 54 5.51 -5.08 7.40
C GLU A 54 5.32 -3.80 6.57
N LEU A 55 4.12 -3.61 6.02
CA LEU A 55 3.76 -2.47 5.18
C LEU A 55 3.24 -1.27 5.99
N LEU A 56 3.13 -1.42 7.31
CA LEU A 56 2.73 -0.37 8.24
C LEU A 56 3.96 0.28 8.88
N THR A 57 3.86 1.58 9.19
CA THR A 57 4.87 2.25 10.02
C THR A 57 4.95 1.61 11.40
N ASP A 58 6.13 1.65 12.05
CA ASP A 58 6.31 1.17 13.43
C ASP A 58 5.29 1.76 14.42
N ASP A 59 4.92 3.03 14.22
CA ASP A 59 3.91 3.69 15.04
C ASP A 59 2.51 3.13 14.76
N SER A 60 2.18 2.81 13.52
CA SER A 60 0.91 2.16 13.14
C SER A 60 0.81 0.73 13.70
N VAL A 61 1.89 -0.04 13.64
CA VAL A 61 1.96 -1.39 14.24
C VAL A 61 1.70 -1.30 15.74
N LYS A 62 2.38 -0.41 16.46
CA LYS A 62 2.15 -0.20 17.90
C LYS A 62 0.73 0.26 18.20
N LEU A 63 0.14 1.07 17.32
CA LEU A 63 -1.22 1.54 17.46
C LEU A 63 -2.20 0.36 17.34
N LEU A 64 -2.05 -0.48 16.33
CA LEU A 64 -2.84 -1.70 16.19
C LEU A 64 -2.68 -2.61 17.41
N GLU A 65 -1.46 -2.90 17.86
CA GLU A 65 -1.24 -3.77 19.02
C GLU A 65 -1.84 -3.18 20.31
N GLN A 66 -1.76 -1.85 20.47
CA GLN A 66 -2.30 -1.15 21.64
C GLN A 66 -3.83 -1.16 21.68
N PHE A 67 -4.50 -0.99 20.53
CA PHE A 67 -5.96 -0.87 20.47
C PHE A 67 -6.67 -2.19 20.12
N GLY A 68 -6.06 -3.03 19.31
CA GLY A 68 -6.57 -4.34 18.90
C GLY A 68 -6.35 -5.43 19.96
N GLY A 69 -5.46 -5.21 20.94
CA GLY A 69 -5.32 -6.09 22.11
C GLY A 69 -4.65 -7.43 21.81
N GLY A 70 -3.85 -7.49 20.75
CA GLY A 70 -3.10 -8.67 20.29
C GLY A 70 -1.88 -8.26 19.47
N ASP A 71 -1.19 -9.23 18.90
CA ASP A 71 -0.09 -9.00 17.97
C ASP A 71 -0.63 -8.45 16.64
N CYS A 72 0.12 -7.58 15.97
CA CYS A 72 -0.33 -6.92 14.75
C CYS A 72 -0.79 -7.92 13.68
N ALA A 73 -0.07 -9.03 13.50
CA ALA A 73 -0.38 -10.01 12.47
C ALA A 73 -1.73 -10.70 12.70
N ASP A 74 -2.08 -10.98 13.96
CA ASP A 74 -3.38 -11.57 14.31
C ASP A 74 -4.51 -10.57 14.04
N ILE A 75 -4.33 -9.31 14.47
CA ILE A 75 -5.31 -8.23 14.26
C ILE A 75 -5.51 -7.99 12.75
N ALA A 76 -4.43 -7.86 12.00
CA ALA A 76 -4.47 -7.67 10.56
C ALA A 76 -5.16 -8.83 9.85
N ALA A 77 -4.88 -10.08 10.23
CA ALA A 77 -5.54 -11.24 9.65
C ALA A 77 -7.05 -11.30 9.94
N GLU A 78 -7.51 -10.72 11.05
CA GLU A 78 -8.94 -10.61 11.37
C GLU A 78 -9.63 -9.49 10.59
N ASP A 79 -9.01 -8.31 10.48
CA ASP A 79 -9.59 -7.09 9.88
C ASP A 79 -9.72 -7.17 8.35
N VAL A 80 -8.81 -7.91 7.70
CA VAL A 80 -8.73 -8.00 6.23
C VAL A 80 -9.84 -8.81 5.58
N SER A 81 -10.64 -9.50 6.40
CA SER A 81 -11.85 -10.21 5.98
C SER A 81 -12.92 -9.30 5.37
N ASP A 82 -12.88 -8.00 5.68
CA ASP A 82 -13.87 -7.00 5.27
C ASP A 82 -13.37 -6.10 4.13
N LEU A 83 -12.18 -6.34 3.57
CA LEU A 83 -11.69 -5.57 2.43
C LEU A 83 -12.46 -5.93 1.15
N PRO A 84 -12.87 -4.95 0.35
CA PRO A 84 -13.58 -5.19 -0.90
C PRO A 84 -12.67 -5.89 -1.93
N ASP A 85 -13.23 -6.83 -2.69
CA ASP A 85 -12.51 -7.56 -3.75
C ASP A 85 -12.05 -6.61 -4.88
N ASP A 86 -12.86 -5.58 -5.17
CA ASP A 86 -12.61 -4.59 -6.22
C ASP A 86 -12.26 -3.23 -5.60
N PHE A 87 -11.00 -2.83 -5.74
CA PHE A 87 -10.53 -1.49 -5.38
C PHE A 87 -9.89 -0.81 -6.59
N LYS A 88 -9.86 0.52 -6.57
CA LYS A 88 -9.17 1.34 -7.58
C LYS A 88 -8.27 2.34 -6.89
N ILE A 89 -7.00 2.33 -7.26
CA ILE A 89 -6.09 3.41 -6.90
C ILE A 89 -6.38 4.61 -7.81
N GLY A 90 -6.60 5.75 -7.18
CA GLY A 90 -6.89 7.04 -7.80
C GLY A 90 -5.66 7.95 -7.80
N ASP A 91 -5.85 9.20 -7.41
CA ASP A 91 -4.78 10.21 -7.35
C ASP A 91 -3.79 9.96 -6.22
N VAL A 92 -2.54 10.34 -6.47
CA VAL A 92 -1.40 10.18 -5.56
C VAL A 92 -0.72 11.52 -5.40
N GLU A 93 -0.58 11.97 -4.16
CA GLU A 93 0.09 13.22 -3.83
C GLU A 93 1.31 12.94 -2.95
N GLU A 94 2.49 13.06 -3.55
CA GLU A 94 3.77 12.91 -2.84
C GLU A 94 4.31 14.27 -2.38
N ASN A 95 4.68 14.35 -1.10
CA ASN A 95 5.19 15.52 -0.42
C ASN A 95 6.46 15.18 0.37
N GLY A 96 7.55 14.93 -0.36
CA GLY A 96 8.85 14.59 0.25
C GLY A 96 8.81 13.20 0.87
N ASP A 97 8.78 13.12 2.21
CA ASP A 97 8.78 11.88 2.98
C ASP A 97 7.36 11.45 3.42
N SER A 98 6.34 12.10 2.88
CA SER A 98 4.93 11.78 3.09
C SER A 98 4.21 11.68 1.75
N ALA A 99 3.23 10.80 1.64
CA ALA A 99 2.38 10.68 0.47
C ALA A 99 0.93 10.40 0.87
N THR A 100 -0.02 10.74 0.02
CA THR A 100 -1.41 10.32 0.15
C THR A 100 -1.86 9.65 -1.13
N VAL A 101 -2.56 8.53 -1.00
CA VAL A 101 -3.08 7.76 -2.12
C VAL A 101 -4.58 7.63 -1.96
N GLN A 102 -5.34 8.06 -2.96
CA GLN A 102 -6.78 7.86 -2.98
C GLN A 102 -7.09 6.44 -3.44
N VAL A 103 -8.01 5.78 -2.74
CA VAL A 103 -8.50 4.45 -3.05
C VAL A 103 -10.02 4.49 -3.08
N THR A 104 -10.62 4.00 -4.16
CA THR A 104 -12.06 3.83 -4.26
C THR A 104 -12.42 2.35 -4.16
N GLY A 105 -13.26 1.97 -3.19
CA GLY A 105 -13.79 0.61 -3.00
C GLY A 105 -15.28 0.68 -2.68
N ASP A 106 -16.09 -0.22 -3.26
CA ASP A 106 -17.56 -0.26 -3.08
C ASP A 106 -18.33 1.05 -3.31
N GLY A 107 -17.72 2.02 -4.00
CA GLY A 107 -18.29 3.34 -4.27
C GLY A 107 -17.93 4.40 -3.22
N ASP A 108 -17.19 4.04 -2.18
CA ASP A 108 -16.60 4.92 -1.20
C ASP A 108 -15.15 5.25 -1.59
N GLU A 109 -14.74 6.50 -1.35
CA GLU A 109 -13.38 6.98 -1.58
C GLU A 109 -12.69 7.19 -0.23
N LEU A 110 -11.51 6.59 -0.08
CA LEU A 110 -10.67 6.69 1.11
C LEU A 110 -9.29 7.21 0.71
N THR A 111 -8.76 8.15 1.49
CA THR A 111 -7.39 8.61 1.33
C THR A 111 -6.50 7.87 2.33
N ILE A 112 -5.53 7.14 1.81
CA ILE A 112 -4.55 6.41 2.60
C ILE A 112 -3.27 7.24 2.70
N PRO A 113 -2.90 7.72 3.89
CA PRO A 113 -1.63 8.39 4.11
C PRO A 113 -0.50 7.38 4.25
N LEU A 114 0.65 7.73 3.69
CA LEU A 114 1.88 6.98 3.73
C LEU A 114 3.01 7.87 4.21
N SER A 115 3.98 7.26 4.87
CA SER A 115 5.24 7.90 5.22
C SER A 115 6.40 7.04 4.75
N LYS A 116 7.48 7.72 4.35
CA LYS A 116 8.69 7.08 3.93
C LYS A 116 9.52 6.67 5.15
N ASP A 117 9.71 5.37 5.32
CA ASP A 117 10.54 4.79 6.37
C ASP A 117 11.82 4.24 5.75
N GLY A 118 12.89 5.04 5.78
CA GLY A 118 14.13 4.74 5.05
C GLY A 118 13.95 4.92 3.55
N ASP A 119 14.07 3.82 2.81
CA ASP A 119 13.91 3.79 1.35
C ASP A 119 12.49 3.30 0.94
N ASP A 120 11.70 2.83 1.90
CA ASP A 120 10.40 2.20 1.70
C ASP A 120 9.21 3.09 2.04
N TRP A 121 8.14 2.98 1.26
CA TRP A 121 6.85 3.58 1.59
C TRP A 121 6.03 2.65 2.48
N LYS A 122 5.53 3.19 3.60
CA LYS A 122 4.69 2.46 4.56
C LYS A 122 3.43 3.25 4.87
N ILE A 123 2.34 2.54 5.15
CA ILE A 123 1.07 3.17 5.52
C ILE A 123 1.15 3.69 6.95
N ASP A 124 0.69 4.93 7.13
CA ASP A 124 0.66 5.61 8.42
C ASP A 124 -0.78 5.79 8.90
N LEU A 125 -1.31 4.78 9.60
CA LEU A 125 -2.66 4.81 10.17
C LEU A 125 -2.85 5.95 11.18
N GLY A 126 -1.76 6.42 11.81
CA GLY A 126 -1.79 7.56 12.74
C GLY A 126 -1.99 8.91 12.04
N ALA A 127 -1.68 8.98 10.75
CA ALA A 127 -1.88 10.14 9.90
C ALA A 127 -3.23 10.12 9.16
N ILE A 128 -4.07 9.09 9.36
CA ILE A 128 -5.44 9.10 8.83
C ILE A 128 -6.19 10.21 9.58
N GLU A 129 -6.18 11.39 8.97
CA GLU A 129 -7.10 12.45 9.30
C GLU A 129 -8.47 11.88 8.94
N VAL A 130 -9.18 11.30 9.92
CA VAL A 130 -10.60 11.02 9.75
C VAL A 130 -11.20 12.32 9.22
N PRO A 131 -11.68 12.37 7.96
CA PRO A 131 -12.37 13.56 7.51
C PRO A 131 -13.49 13.69 8.53
N ASP A 132 -13.45 14.78 9.29
CA ASP A 132 -14.45 15.16 10.27
C ASP A 132 -15.76 14.96 9.51
N THR A 133 -16.44 13.82 9.73
CA THR A 133 -17.72 13.55 9.10
C THR A 133 -18.55 14.63 9.70
N SER A 134 -18.72 15.69 8.91
CA SER A 134 -19.64 16.76 9.05
C SER A 134 -20.33 16.72 10.40
N THR A 135 -19.91 17.63 11.28
CA THR A 135 -20.79 18.24 12.27
C THR A 135 -21.99 18.90 11.57
N GLU A 136 -22.73 18.15 10.77
CA GLU A 136 -24.01 18.52 10.19
C GLU A 136 -25.06 17.86 11.07
N ASP A 137 -25.61 18.69 11.97
CA ASP A 137 -26.91 18.51 12.61
C ASP A 137 -27.00 17.62 13.86
N LEU A 138 -26.31 18.02 14.94
CA LEU A 138 -26.94 17.97 16.27
C LEU A 138 -27.69 19.27 16.54
N THR A 139 -28.62 19.64 15.65
CA THR A 139 -29.73 20.50 16.07
C THR A 139 -30.64 19.62 16.91
N VAL A 140 -30.39 19.51 18.22
CA VAL A 140 -31.36 18.91 19.15
C VAL A 140 -32.65 19.72 19.13
N PRO A 141 -33.79 19.24 18.57
CA PRO A 141 -35.04 19.95 18.76
C PRO A 141 -35.60 19.56 20.13
N GLY A 142 -35.38 20.44 21.10
CA GLY A 142 -36.31 20.67 22.21
C GLY A 142 -36.34 19.65 23.35
N SER A 143 -36.10 20.16 24.56
CA SER A 143 -36.93 19.92 25.74
C SER A 143 -36.91 21.14 26.63
#